data_AF-A0A6P9EKV8-F1
#
_entry.id   AF-A0A6P9EKV8-F1
#
_cell.length_a   1.000
_cell.length_b   1.000
_cell.length_c   1.000
_cell.angle_alpha   90.00
_cell.angle_beta   90.00
_cell.angle_gamma   90.00
#
_symmetry.space_group_name_H-M   'P 1'
#
loop_
_entity.id
_entity.type
_entity.pdbx_description
1 polymer ?
#
loop_
_entity_poly.entity_id
_entity_poly.type
_entity_poly.pdbx_seq_one_letter_code
_entity_poly.pdbx_strand_id
1 'polypeptide(L)'
;MSVSMGMDYASIDSSGYWDVLTSYFPQQLFPAVEESWLKLISELFCFFSTPPGQDLASQVKDDDGVFVLSMDFQQFQKICGIEEFYLMLEDKPKIALLCMSAAIHKVLLTKWEKKNVENGVKVKIHLHNYPEIMIALKNLKAAYIGES
;
A
#
# COMPACT_ATOMS: atom_id res chain seq x y z
N MET A 1 36.76 14.21 -17.71
CA MET A 1 35.66 13.24 -17.51
C MET A 1 34.91 13.67 -16.28
N SER A 2 33.77 14.33 -16.47
CA SER A 2 32.82 14.62 -15.40
C SER A 2 31.44 14.37 -16.00
N VAL A 3 30.86 13.22 -15.65
CA VAL A 3 29.50 12.87 -16.06
C VAL A 3 28.60 13.50 -15.01
N SER A 4 27.99 14.64 -15.35
CA SER A 4 26.91 15.19 -14.55
C SER A 4 25.72 14.25 -14.69
N MET A 5 25.54 13.39 -13.69
CA MET A 5 24.37 12.53 -13.55
C MET A 5 23.19 13.45 -13.20
N GLY A 6 22.59 14.06 -14.22
CA GLY A 6 21.28 14.66 -14.12
C GLY A 6 20.31 13.53 -13.78
N MET A 7 19.85 13.49 -12.53
CA MET A 7 18.64 12.74 -12.20
C MET A 7 17.52 13.43 -12.96
N ASP A 8 17.19 12.91 -14.14
CA ASP A 8 15.95 13.23 -14.82
C ASP A 8 14.83 12.74 -13.91
N TYR A 9 14.32 13.65 -13.08
CA TYR A 9 12.98 13.58 -12.52
C TYR A 9 12.02 13.69 -13.70
N ALA A 10 11.94 12.62 -14.49
CA ALA A 10 10.93 12.46 -15.51
C ALA A 10 9.61 12.79 -14.85
N SER A 11 8.95 13.84 -15.37
CA SER A 11 7.67 14.35 -14.92
C SER A 11 6.74 13.20 -14.63
N ILE A 12 6.64 12.81 -13.35
CA ILE A 12 5.53 12.00 -12.88
C ILE A 12 4.32 12.83 -13.27
N ASP A 13 3.50 12.32 -14.18
CA ASP A 13 2.28 12.97 -14.59
C ASP A 13 1.46 13.20 -13.31
N SER A 14 1.49 14.44 -12.84
CA SER A 14 0.88 14.84 -11.56
C SER A 14 -0.61 14.52 -11.59
N SER A 15 -1.23 14.55 -12.78
CA SER A 15 -2.65 14.24 -12.97
C SER A 15 -2.99 12.82 -12.51
N GLY A 16 -2.29 11.80 -13.02
CA GLY A 16 -2.51 10.40 -12.66
C GLY A 16 -2.24 10.09 -11.17
N TYR A 17 -1.29 10.80 -10.55
CA TYR A 17 -1.04 10.67 -9.10
C TYR A 17 -2.26 11.10 -8.27
N TRP A 18 -2.80 12.28 -8.55
CA TRP A 18 -3.92 12.84 -7.80
C TRP A 18 -5.22 12.09 -8.06
N ASP A 19 -5.41 11.59 -9.28
CA ASP A 19 -6.58 10.76 -9.64
C ASP A 19 -6.59 9.45 -8.86
N VAL A 20 -5.44 8.76 -8.75
CA VAL A 20 -5.35 7.56 -7.92
C VAL A 20 -5.63 7.89 -6.46
N LEU A 21 -5.01 8.93 -5.91
CA LEU A 21 -5.18 9.29 -4.50
C LEU A 21 -6.65 9.63 -4.16
N THR A 22 -7.29 10.45 -4.98
CA THR A 22 -8.69 10.86 -4.79
C THR A 22 -9.67 9.70 -4.94
N SER A 23 -9.32 8.67 -5.71
CA SER A 23 -10.12 7.44 -5.77
C SER A 23 -10.15 6.71 -4.42
N TYR A 24 -9.03 6.63 -3.69
CA TYR A 24 -8.95 5.92 -2.41
C TYR A 24 -9.38 6.77 -1.22
N PHE A 25 -9.15 8.07 -1.28
CA PHE A 25 -9.50 9.04 -0.24
C PHE A 25 -10.46 10.10 -0.80
N PRO A 26 -11.72 9.74 -1.13
CA PRO A 26 -12.68 10.71 -1.63
C PRO A 26 -13.02 11.73 -0.53
N GLN A 27 -13.05 13.01 -0.90
CA GLN A 27 -13.25 14.13 0.04
C GLN A 27 -14.52 14.00 0.90
N GLN A 28 -15.56 13.35 0.39
CA GLN A 28 -16.81 13.11 1.11
C GLN A 28 -16.64 12.21 2.33
N LEU A 29 -15.69 11.27 2.28
CA LEU A 29 -15.39 10.31 3.35
C LEU A 29 -14.13 10.70 4.13
N PHE A 30 -13.20 11.41 3.49
CA PHE A 30 -11.94 11.86 4.06
C PHE A 30 -11.78 13.36 3.79
N PRO A 31 -12.33 14.23 4.67
CA PRO A 31 -12.30 15.68 4.48
C PRO A 31 -10.89 16.26 4.43
N ALA A 32 -9.93 15.58 5.05
CA ALA A 32 -8.50 15.89 5.00
C ALA A 32 -7.69 14.59 4.90
N VAL A 33 -6.66 14.61 4.04
CA VAL A 33 -5.64 13.56 3.97
C VAL A 33 -4.46 14.01 4.82
N GLU A 34 -4.09 13.21 5.82
CA GLU A 34 -2.97 13.54 6.71
C GLU A 34 -1.63 13.39 5.97
N GLU A 35 -0.63 14.23 6.32
CA GLU A 35 0.73 14.13 5.77
C GLU A 35 1.37 12.78 6.05
N SER A 36 1.09 12.19 7.22
CA SER A 36 1.50 10.84 7.60
C SER A 36 1.00 9.77 6.61
N TRP A 37 -0.21 9.92 6.06
CA TRP A 37 -0.77 8.97 5.09
C TRP A 37 -0.06 9.11 3.75
N LEU A 38 0.21 10.34 3.31
CA LEU A 38 0.97 10.61 2.08
C LEU A 38 2.39 10.05 2.16
N LYS A 39 3.05 10.23 3.32
CA LYS A 39 4.36 9.65 3.60
C LYS A 39 4.31 8.12 3.52
N LEU A 40 3.34 7.50 4.18
CA LEU A 40 3.15 6.04 4.15
C LEU A 40 2.90 5.52 2.73
N ILE A 41 2.06 6.19 1.94
CA ILE A 41 1.81 5.84 0.52
C ILE A 41 3.11 5.92 -0.29
N SER A 42 3.94 6.94 -0.05
CA SER A 42 5.22 7.11 -0.73
C SER A 42 6.20 5.98 -0.40
N GLU A 43 6.34 5.64 0.89
CA GLU A 43 7.22 4.54 1.33
C GLU A 43 6.75 3.18 0.79
N LEU A 44 5.44 2.90 0.83
CA LEU A 44 4.87 1.70 0.25
C LEU A 44 5.06 1.66 -1.27
N PHE A 45 4.91 2.79 -1.96
CA PHE A 45 5.16 2.88 -3.41
C PHE A 45 6.62 2.54 -3.73
N CYS A 46 7.57 3.09 -2.97
CA CYS A 46 8.99 2.75 -3.09
C CYS A 46 9.23 1.25 -2.88
N PHE A 47 8.63 0.66 -1.83
CA PHE A 47 8.72 -0.79 -1.59
C PHE A 47 8.14 -1.60 -2.76
N PHE A 48 6.93 -1.32 -3.22
CA PHE A 48 6.29 -2.03 -4.34
C PHE A 48 7.01 -1.82 -5.68
N SER A 49 7.90 -0.83 -5.77
CA SER A 49 8.76 -0.62 -6.93
C SER A 49 10.05 -1.46 -6.90
N THR A 50 10.41 -2.07 -5.77
CA THR A 50 11.53 -3.03 -5.65
C THR A 50 11.16 -4.41 -6.22
N PRO A 51 12.11 -5.29 -6.56
CA PRO A 51 11.81 -6.64 -7.05
C PRO A 51 10.82 -7.45 -6.18
N PRO A 52 11.02 -7.63 -4.85
CA PRO A 52 10.06 -8.39 -4.03
C PRO A 52 8.69 -7.71 -3.96
N GLY A 53 8.65 -6.38 -4.00
CA GLY A 53 7.40 -5.63 -4.05
C GLY A 53 6.66 -5.81 -5.39
N GLN A 54 7.39 -5.77 -6.51
CA GLN A 54 6.80 -6.00 -7.83
C GLN A 54 6.29 -7.43 -7.98
N ASP A 55 6.98 -8.41 -7.42
CA ASP A 55 6.53 -9.80 -7.38
C ASP A 55 5.19 -9.94 -6.66
N LEU A 56 5.00 -9.23 -5.54
CA LEU A 56 3.69 -9.14 -4.87
C LEU A 56 2.65 -8.41 -5.72
N ALA A 57 2.96 -7.22 -6.24
CA ALA A 57 2.01 -6.44 -7.03
C ALA A 57 1.55 -7.18 -8.30
N SER A 58 2.41 -8.05 -8.86
CA SER A 58 2.07 -8.89 -10.01
C SER A 58 1.00 -9.95 -9.74
N GLN A 59 0.78 -10.28 -8.46
CA GLN A 59 -0.22 -11.25 -8.02
C GLN A 59 -1.63 -10.66 -7.91
N VAL A 60 -1.80 -9.35 -8.17
CA VAL A 60 -3.12 -8.73 -8.26
C VAL A 60 -3.92 -9.40 -9.38
N LYS A 61 -5.08 -9.96 -9.03
CA LYS A 61 -6.00 -10.62 -9.96
C LYS A 61 -7.19 -9.72 -10.24
N ASP A 62 -7.70 -9.80 -11.46
CA ASP A 62 -9.01 -9.28 -11.82
C ASP A 62 -10.06 -10.34 -11.50
N ASP A 63 -11.00 -9.99 -10.61
CA ASP A 63 -12.12 -10.80 -10.15
C ASP A 63 -13.41 -10.05 -10.49
N ASP A 64 -13.88 -10.24 -11.72
CA ASP A 64 -15.07 -9.58 -12.29
C ASP A 64 -15.05 -8.04 -12.19
N GLY A 65 -13.93 -7.41 -12.55
CA GLY A 65 -13.73 -5.96 -12.48
C GLY A 65 -13.27 -5.46 -11.11
N VAL A 66 -13.09 -6.37 -10.15
CA VAL A 66 -12.51 -6.07 -8.84
C VAL A 66 -11.08 -6.57 -8.82
N PHE A 67 -10.12 -5.66 -8.60
CA PHE A 67 -8.72 -6.05 -8.52
C PHE A 67 -8.40 -6.44 -7.08
N VAL A 68 -7.88 -7.64 -6.85
CA VAL A 68 -7.65 -8.18 -5.51
C VAL A 68 -6.19 -8.66 -5.39
N LEU A 69 -5.50 -8.17 -4.36
CA LEU A 69 -4.26 -8.76 -3.86
C LEU A 69 -4.57 -9.58 -2.62
N SER A 70 -4.37 -10.89 -2.72
CA SER A 70 -4.41 -11.80 -1.56
C SER A 70 -2.99 -12.17 -1.17
N MET A 71 -2.63 -11.98 0.10
CA MET A 71 -1.25 -12.21 0.57
C MET A 71 -1.20 -12.71 2.00
N ASP A 72 -0.18 -13.52 2.29
CA ASP A 72 0.12 -13.99 3.63
C ASP A 72 0.80 -12.86 4.44
N PHE A 73 0.20 -12.49 5.58
CA PHE A 73 0.70 -11.39 6.39
C PHE A 73 2.08 -11.69 7.01
N GLN A 74 2.37 -12.93 7.42
CA GLN A 74 3.68 -13.29 7.99
C GLN A 74 4.79 -13.22 6.94
N GLN A 75 4.50 -13.67 5.72
CA GLN A 75 5.47 -13.58 4.63
C GLN A 75 5.71 -12.13 4.25
N PHE A 76 4.67 -11.31 4.22
CA PHE A 76 4.81 -9.87 3.97
C PHE A 76 5.68 -9.18 5.03
N GLN A 77 5.47 -9.48 6.32
CA GLN A 77 6.27 -8.94 7.41
C GLN A 77 7.77 -9.22 7.27
N LYS A 78 8.15 -10.34 6.65
CA LYS A 78 9.56 -10.69 6.44
C LYS A 78 10.25 -9.86 5.35
N ILE A 79 9.48 -9.26 4.44
CA ILE A 79 10.02 -8.57 3.26
C ILE A 79 9.71 -7.07 3.25
N CYS A 80 8.68 -6.62 3.97
CA CYS A 80 8.32 -5.21 4.10
C CYS A 80 8.68 -4.71 5.50
N GLY A 81 9.73 -3.90 5.60
CA GLY A 81 10.21 -3.32 6.87
C GLY A 81 9.62 -1.96 7.24
N ILE A 82 8.48 -1.57 6.67
CA ILE A 82 7.89 -0.24 6.91
C ILE A 82 7.14 -0.28 8.24
N GLU A 83 7.81 0.08 9.33
CA GLU A 83 7.24 0.07 10.69
C GLU A 83 5.94 0.87 10.81
N GLU A 84 5.91 2.06 10.19
CA GLU A 84 4.74 2.94 10.18
C GLU A 84 3.50 2.26 9.60
N PHE A 85 3.67 1.36 8.61
CA PHE A 85 2.55 0.59 8.07
C PHE A 85 1.92 -0.30 9.15
N TYR A 86 2.74 -0.99 9.94
CA TYR A 86 2.26 -1.92 10.95
C TYR A 86 1.63 -1.20 12.14
N LEU A 87 2.21 -0.07 12.57
CA LEU A 87 1.62 0.79 13.60
C LEU A 87 0.25 1.33 13.14
N MET A 88 0.18 1.85 11.91
CA MET A 88 -1.08 2.31 11.32
C MET A 88 -2.08 1.16 11.13
N LEU A 89 -1.61 -0.04 10.81
CA LEU A 89 -2.45 -1.22 10.64
C LEU A 89 -3.06 -1.70 11.97
N GLU A 90 -2.39 -1.47 13.11
CA GLU A 90 -2.91 -1.74 14.45
C GLU A 90 -3.93 -0.68 14.90
N ASP A 91 -3.64 0.61 14.66
CA ASP A 91 -4.47 1.75 15.10
C ASP A 91 -5.65 2.03 14.15
N LYS A 92 -5.36 2.21 12.85
CA LYS A 92 -6.31 2.60 11.79
C LYS A 92 -6.21 1.62 10.61
N PRO A 93 -6.60 0.34 10.76
CA PRO A 93 -6.39 -0.71 9.75
C PRO A 93 -6.96 -0.35 8.38
N LYS A 94 -8.14 0.29 8.33
CA LYS A 94 -8.74 0.74 7.08
C LYS A 94 -7.86 1.75 6.34
N ILE A 95 -7.23 2.68 7.05
CA ILE A 95 -6.35 3.69 6.46
C ILE A 95 -5.07 3.04 5.96
N ALA A 96 -4.43 2.18 6.76
CA ALA A 96 -3.23 1.47 6.37
C ALA A 96 -3.43 0.68 5.07
N LEU A 97 -4.53 -0.06 4.97
CA LEU A 97 -4.87 -0.82 3.76
C LEU A 97 -5.19 0.08 2.57
N LEU A 98 -5.86 1.22 2.76
CA LEU A 98 -6.07 2.20 1.68
C LEU A 98 -4.77 2.80 1.17
N CYS A 99 -3.82 3.11 2.07
CA CYS A 99 -2.49 3.59 1.70
C CYS A 99 -1.75 2.54 0.85
N MET A 100 -1.81 1.27 1.25
CA MET A 100 -1.24 0.14 0.52
C MET A 100 -1.88 -0.05 -0.86
N SER A 101 -3.21 -0.03 -0.93
CA SER A 101 -3.95 -0.11 -2.20
C SER A 101 -3.58 1.02 -3.15
N ALA A 102 -3.48 2.25 -2.65
CA ALA A 102 -3.07 3.41 -3.45
C ALA A 102 -1.65 3.25 -3.99
N ALA A 103 -0.71 2.82 -3.15
CA ALA A 103 0.66 2.56 -3.56
C ALA A 103 0.76 1.48 -4.66
N ILE A 104 0.06 0.35 -4.49
CA ILE A 104 0.04 -0.73 -5.48
C ILE A 104 -0.60 -0.27 -6.79
N HIS A 105 -1.74 0.45 -6.72
CA HIS A 105 -2.38 1.00 -7.90
C HIS A 105 -1.41 1.89 -8.68
N LYS A 106 -0.68 2.78 -8.01
CA LYS A 106 0.34 3.62 -8.68
C LYS A 106 1.43 2.81 -9.37
N VAL A 107 1.91 1.72 -8.77
CA VAL A 107 2.89 0.83 -9.41
C VAL A 107 2.29 0.13 -10.64
N LEU A 108 1.03 -0.27 -10.56
CA LEU A 108 0.32 -0.97 -11.63
C LEU A 108 -0.21 -0.04 -12.74
N LEU A 109 -0.36 1.26 -12.49
CA LEU A 109 -0.92 2.23 -13.42
C LEU A 109 -0.20 2.18 -14.77
N THR A 110 1.14 2.19 -14.76
CA THR A 110 1.96 2.07 -15.98
C THR A 110 1.77 0.76 -16.76
N LYS A 111 1.31 -0.31 -16.09
CA LYS A 111 0.97 -1.60 -16.69
C LYS A 111 -0.48 -1.65 -17.17
N TRP A 112 -1.39 -0.92 -16.52
CA TRP A 112 -2.82 -0.89 -16.80
C TRP A 112 -3.21 0.11 -17.89
N GLU A 113 -2.48 1.23 -18.02
CA GLU A 113 -2.59 2.15 -19.15
C GLU A 113 -2.37 1.41 -20.48
N LYS A 114 -1.43 0.46 -20.51
CA LYS A 114 -1.19 -0.42 -21.67
C LYS A 114 -2.35 -1.39 -21.96
N LYS A 115 -3.26 -1.60 -21.01
CA LYS A 115 -4.35 -2.57 -21.07
C LYS A 115 -5.75 -1.93 -21.19
N ASN A 116 -5.86 -0.60 -21.29
CA ASN A 116 -7.14 0.14 -21.33
C ASN A 116 -8.08 -0.21 -20.16
N VAL A 117 -7.54 -0.34 -18.94
CA VAL A 117 -8.37 -0.56 -17.74
C VAL A 117 -9.19 0.70 -17.44
N GLU A 118 -10.46 0.55 -17.08
CA GLU A 118 -11.36 1.68 -16.79
C GLU A 118 -10.87 2.57 -15.64
N ASN A 119 -11.09 3.88 -15.76
CA ASN A 119 -10.87 4.83 -14.68
C ASN A 119 -11.80 4.51 -13.49
N GLY A 120 -11.23 4.43 -12.28
CA GLY A 120 -11.98 4.18 -11.04
C GLY A 120 -11.80 2.78 -10.46
N VAL A 121 -11.03 1.92 -11.12
CA VAL A 121 -10.59 0.62 -10.59
C VAL A 121 -9.80 0.78 -9.29
N LYS A 122 -10.07 -0.11 -8.32
CA LYS A 122 -9.39 -0.15 -7.03
C LYS A 122 -8.82 -1.53 -6.75
N VAL A 123 -7.68 -1.55 -6.08
CA VAL A 123 -7.07 -2.75 -5.51
C VAL A 123 -7.63 -2.99 -4.12
N LYS A 124 -8.26 -4.14 -3.88
CA LYS A 124 -8.62 -4.64 -2.56
C LYS A 124 -7.48 -5.50 -2.01
N ILE A 125 -7.14 -5.31 -0.74
CA ILE A 125 -6.11 -6.09 -0.05
C ILE A 125 -6.79 -7.09 0.88
N HIS A 126 -6.48 -8.37 0.69
CA HIS A 126 -6.88 -9.45 1.60
C HIS A 126 -5.63 -10.02 2.27
N LEU A 127 -5.52 -9.80 3.59
CA LEU A 127 -4.42 -10.34 4.40
C LEU A 127 -4.86 -11.66 5.04
N HIS A 128 -4.21 -12.75 4.67
CA HIS A 128 -4.33 -14.04 5.35
C HIS A 128 -3.48 -14.07 6.62
N ASN A 129 -3.89 -14.88 7.60
CA ASN A 129 -3.22 -15.03 8.90
C ASN A 129 -3.20 -13.76 9.78
N TYR A 130 -3.87 -12.67 9.36
CA TYR A 130 -3.87 -11.40 10.07
C TYR A 130 -4.64 -11.43 11.41
N PRO A 131 -5.87 -11.97 11.50
CA PRO A 131 -6.60 -12.03 12.77
C PRO A 131 -5.89 -12.87 13.84
N GLU A 132 -5.31 -14.02 13.47
CA GLU A 132 -4.57 -14.86 14.41
C GLU A 132 -3.34 -14.13 14.98
N ILE A 133 -2.63 -13.37 14.15
CA ILE A 133 -1.44 -12.62 14.55
C ILE A 133 -1.80 -11.43 15.44
N MET A 134 -2.86 -10.68 15.10
CA MET A 134 -3.31 -9.58 15.96
C MET A 134 -3.72 -10.08 17.35
N ILE A 135 -4.39 -11.24 17.42
CA ILE A 135 -4.76 -11.84 18.71
C ILE A 135 -3.50 -12.27 19.47
N ALA A 136 -2.55 -12.94 18.81
CA ALA A 136 -1.29 -13.35 19.44
C ALA A 136 -0.47 -12.15 19.96
N LEU A 137 -0.37 -11.07 19.19
CA LEU A 137 0.33 -9.83 19.58
C LEU A 137 -0.35 -9.13 20.76
N LYS A 138 -1.69 -9.04 20.74
CA LYS A 138 -2.47 -8.48 21.85
C LYS A 138 -2.31 -9.31 23.13
N ASN A 139 -2.35 -10.63 23.01
CA ASN A 139 -2.16 -11.55 24.14
C ASN A 139 -0.74 -11.47 24.71
N LEU A 140 0.29 -11.39 23.86
CA LEU A 140 1.68 -11.21 24.30
C LEU A 140 1.84 -9.90 25.08
N LYS A 141 1.32 -8.78 24.56
CA LYS A 141 1.37 -7.48 25.24
C LYS A 141 0.64 -7.50 26.59
N ALA A 142 -0.52 -8.17 26.65
CA ALA A 142 -1.27 -8.31 27.89
C ALA A 142 -0.53 -9.16 28.93
N ALA A 143 0.18 -10.22 28.53
CA ALA A 143 0.99 -11.04 29.44
C ALA A 143 2.12 -10.23 30.11
N TYR A 144 2.75 -9.31 29.37
CA TYR A 144 3.78 -8.42 29.93
C TYR A 144 3.23 -7.31 30.84
N ILE A 145 1.95 -6.96 30.71
CA ILE A 145 1.29 -5.93 31.56
C ILE A 145 0.63 -6.55 32.80
N GLY A 146 0.31 -7.85 32.75
CA GLY A 146 -0.28 -8.59 33.88
C GLY A 146 0.72 -9.05 34.94
N GLU A 147 2.03 -8.91 34.68
CA GLU A 147 3.08 -9.07 35.70
C GLU A 147 3.37 -7.72 36.34
N SER A 148 2.57 -7.34 37.35
CA SER A 148 2.82 -6.21 38.26
C SER A 148 2.24 -6.51 39.64
#